data_AF-A0AAN1WKG9-F1
#
_entry.id   AF-A0AAN1WKG9-F1
#
_cell.length_a   1.000
_cell.length_b   1.000
_cell.length_c   1.000
_cell.angle_alpha   90.00
_cell.angle_beta   90.00
_cell.angle_gamma   90.00
#
_symmetry.space_group_name_H-M   'P 1'
#
loop_
_entity.id
_entity.type
_entity.pdbx_description
1 polymer ?
#
loop_
_entity_poly.entity_id
_entity_poly.type
_entity_poly.pdbx_seq_one_letter_code
_entity_poly.pdbx_strand_id
1 'polypeptide(L)'
;MKKILPSLYFALCAAPLAMTANAGNSDTADQSMELAEAFDVIQEYRELRESCAIGTYEQRRRCVGELSEANTLYREAKDVIAKQKLSTSDSTLASYN
;
A
#
# COMPACT_ATOMS: atom_id res chain seq x y z
N MET A 1 -35.55 -39.99 -39.06
CA MET A 1 -36.35 -39.10 -38.21
C MET A 1 -35.60 -37.78 -38.07
N LYS A 2 -36.29 -36.65 -38.29
CA LYS A 2 -35.75 -35.28 -38.18
C LYS A 2 -35.43 -34.94 -36.72
N LYS A 3 -34.52 -33.95 -36.57
CA LYS A 3 -34.46 -32.85 -35.56
C LYS A 3 -33.28 -32.94 -34.59
N ILE A 4 -32.62 -31.87 -34.10
CA ILE A 4 -32.46 -30.42 -34.37
C ILE A 4 -31.27 -30.05 -33.42
N LEU A 5 -30.34 -29.19 -33.86
CA LEU A 5 -29.28 -28.59 -33.00
C LEU A 5 -29.88 -27.64 -31.94
N PRO A 6 -29.18 -27.40 -30.82
CA PRO A 6 -28.72 -26.03 -30.57
C PRO A 6 -27.29 -26.04 -30.00
N SER A 7 -26.27 -25.47 -30.64
CA SER A 7 -26.00 -24.04 -30.76
C SER A 7 -26.24 -23.26 -29.46
N LEU A 8 -25.52 -23.61 -28.40
CA LEU A 8 -25.39 -22.79 -27.21
C LEU A 8 -24.36 -21.68 -27.48
N TYR A 9 -24.89 -20.52 -27.87
CA TYR A 9 -24.20 -19.25 -27.86
C TYR A 9 -23.72 -18.96 -26.43
N PHE A 10 -22.39 -19.01 -26.23
CA PHE A 10 -21.77 -18.38 -25.07
C PHE A 10 -21.85 -16.87 -25.27
N ALA A 11 -22.82 -16.25 -24.59
CA ALA A 11 -22.92 -14.81 -24.51
C ALA A 11 -21.69 -14.26 -23.77
N LEU A 12 -20.88 -13.49 -24.50
CA LEU A 12 -19.85 -12.61 -23.94
C LEU A 12 -20.51 -11.59 -23.01
N CYS A 13 -20.45 -11.83 -21.70
CA CYS A 13 -20.65 -10.75 -20.71
C CYS A 13 -19.37 -9.92 -20.68
N ALA A 14 -19.31 -8.89 -21.52
CA ALA A 14 -18.34 -7.81 -21.37
C ALA A 14 -18.74 -6.97 -20.14
N ALA A 15 -18.16 -7.30 -18.98
CA ALA A 15 -18.21 -6.44 -17.82
C ALA A 15 -17.15 -5.33 -17.99
N PRO A 16 -17.53 -4.05 -18.03
CA PRO A 16 -16.56 -2.97 -17.91
C PRO A 16 -16.03 -2.97 -16.47
N LEU A 17 -14.82 -3.46 -16.28
CA LEU A 17 -14.01 -3.17 -15.09
C LEU A 17 -13.71 -1.67 -15.14
N ALA A 18 -14.51 -0.90 -14.39
CA ALA A 18 -14.20 0.49 -14.11
C ALA A 18 -12.82 0.55 -13.46
N MET A 19 -11.85 1.07 -14.21
CA MET A 19 -10.57 1.47 -13.69
C MET A 19 -10.82 2.57 -12.65
N THR A 20 -10.69 2.22 -11.38
CA THR A 20 -10.50 3.19 -10.31
C THR A 20 -9.15 3.86 -10.56
N ALA A 21 -9.17 4.99 -11.24
CA ALA A 21 -8.04 5.90 -11.30
C ALA A 21 -7.81 6.42 -9.89
N ASN A 22 -6.78 5.87 -9.24
CA ASN A 22 -6.23 6.41 -8.00
C ASN A 22 -5.75 7.82 -8.32
N ALA A 23 -6.47 8.82 -7.83
CA ALA A 23 -6.02 10.20 -7.87
C ALA A 23 -4.77 10.29 -6.98
N GLY A 24 -3.60 10.20 -7.61
CA GLY A 24 -2.34 10.61 -7.03
C GLY A 24 -2.43 12.10 -6.72
N ASN A 25 -2.90 12.41 -5.51
CA ASN A 25 -2.87 13.75 -4.98
C ASN A 25 -1.44 13.98 -4.48
N SER A 26 -0.57 14.38 -5.41
CA SER A 26 0.76 14.91 -5.10
C SER A 26 0.63 16.30 -4.47
N ASP A 27 0.22 16.34 -3.21
CA ASP A 27 0.41 17.51 -2.36
C ASP A 27 1.84 17.50 -1.84
N THR A 28 2.71 18.13 -2.63
CA THR A 28 4.05 18.56 -2.20
C THR A 28 3.87 19.78 -1.28
N ALA A 29 3.24 19.56 -0.13
CA ALA A 29 3.34 20.43 1.02
C ALA A 29 4.43 19.85 1.92
N ASP A 30 5.12 20.71 2.65
CA ASP A 30 6.05 20.38 3.72
C ASP A 30 5.31 19.60 4.83
N GLN A 31 4.95 18.34 4.54
CA GLN A 31 4.19 17.48 5.41
C GLN A 31 5.20 16.80 6.32
N SER A 32 5.48 17.46 7.45
CA SER A 32 5.96 16.74 8.61
C SER A 32 4.92 15.65 8.93
N MET A 33 5.18 14.43 8.49
CA MET A 33 4.33 13.26 8.77
C MET A 33 4.09 13.16 10.27
N GLU A 34 2.82 13.07 10.67
CA GLU A 34 2.46 12.96 12.09
C GLU A 34 2.86 11.56 12.61
N LEU A 35 3.13 11.43 13.91
CA LEU A 35 3.53 10.14 14.50
C LEU A 35 2.49 9.04 14.24
N ALA A 36 1.20 9.36 14.34
CA ALA A 36 0.12 8.42 14.09
C ALA A 36 0.16 7.92 12.64
N GLU A 37 0.27 8.84 11.68
CA GLU A 37 0.41 8.54 10.25
C GLU A 37 1.66 7.71 9.97
N ALA A 38 2.78 7.97 10.64
CA ALA A 38 3.99 7.17 10.49
C ALA A 38 3.79 5.70 10.94
N PHE A 39 2.98 5.44 11.98
CA PHE A 39 2.64 4.08 12.36
C PHE A 39 1.75 3.40 11.33
N ASP A 40 0.77 4.12 10.79
CA ASP A 40 -0.14 3.62 9.77
C ASP A 40 0.63 3.24 8.50
N VAL A 41 1.54 4.10 8.02
CA VAL A 41 2.43 3.84 6.87
C VAL A 41 3.28 2.57 7.09
N ILE A 42 3.80 2.36 8.31
CA ILE A 42 4.55 1.15 8.62
C ILE A 42 3.67 -0.09 8.57
N GLN A 43 2.43 0.00 9.05
CA GLN A 43 1.48 -1.10 9.03
C GLN A 43 1.08 -1.43 7.59
N GLU A 44 0.67 -0.45 6.79
CA GLU A 44 0.30 -0.62 5.39
C GLU A 44 1.46 -1.23 4.58
N TYR A 45 2.70 -0.79 4.81
CA TYR A 45 3.87 -1.37 4.17
C TYR A 45 4.07 -2.86 4.50
N ARG A 46 3.77 -3.27 5.74
CA ARG A 46 3.84 -4.69 6.16
C ARG A 46 2.75 -5.52 5.50
N GLU A 47 1.52 -5.01 5.51
CA GLU A 47 0.38 -5.66 4.86
C GLU A 47 0.62 -5.81 3.36
N LEU A 48 1.17 -4.79 2.72
CA LEU A 48 1.58 -4.84 1.31
C LEU A 48 2.63 -5.94 1.10
N ARG A 49 3.69 -6.01 1.93
CA ARG A 49 4.70 -7.08 1.83
C ARG A 49 4.10 -8.48 1.96
N GLU A 50 3.18 -8.67 2.89
CA GLU A 50 2.50 -9.96 3.09
C GLU A 50 1.64 -10.32 1.89
N SER A 51 0.85 -9.37 1.37
CA SER A 51 0.03 -9.58 0.18
C SER A 51 0.89 -9.91 -1.06
N CYS A 52 2.04 -9.23 -1.21
CA CYS A 52 3.01 -9.53 -2.27
C CYS A 52 3.62 -10.92 -2.15
N ALA A 53 3.67 -11.52 -0.96
CA ALA A 53 4.21 -12.87 -0.78
C ALA A 53 3.22 -13.97 -1.21
N ILE A 54 1.92 -13.73 -1.05
CA ILE A 54 0.85 -14.73 -1.22
C ILE A 54 0.39 -14.84 -2.71
N GLY A 55 0.73 -13.87 -3.56
CA GLY A 55 0.30 -13.82 -4.97
C GLY A 55 1.04 -14.73 -5.96
N THR A 56 0.45 -14.88 -7.15
CA THR A 56 1.06 -15.50 -8.35
C THR A 56 2.27 -14.71 -8.86
N TYR A 57 3.14 -15.31 -9.68
CA TYR A 57 4.36 -14.65 -10.20
C TYR A 57 4.10 -13.27 -10.83
N GLU A 58 3.08 -13.14 -11.68
CA GLU A 58 2.71 -11.87 -12.32
C GLU A 58 2.15 -10.82 -11.34
N GLN A 59 1.49 -11.27 -10.27
CA GLN A 59 1.07 -10.36 -9.20
C GLN A 59 2.27 -9.88 -8.40
N ARG A 60 3.20 -10.79 -8.04
CA ARG A 60 4.43 -10.41 -7.31
C ARG A 60 5.27 -9.41 -8.09
N ARG A 61 5.40 -9.58 -9.40
CA ARG A 61 6.18 -8.66 -10.24
C ARG A 61 5.61 -7.25 -10.23
N ARG A 62 4.29 -7.09 -10.26
CA ARG A 62 3.62 -5.78 -10.12
C ARG A 62 3.77 -5.22 -8.69
N CYS A 63 3.59 -6.10 -7.70
CA CYS A 63 3.71 -5.77 -6.29
C CYS A 63 5.11 -5.26 -5.89
N VAL A 64 6.17 -5.70 -6.57
CA VAL A 64 7.53 -5.16 -6.36
C VAL A 64 7.64 -3.68 -6.74
N GLY A 65 6.90 -3.22 -7.74
CA GLY A 65 6.84 -1.79 -8.11
C GLY A 65 6.20 -0.98 -6.99
N GLU A 66 5.01 -1.40 -6.55
CA GLU A 66 4.26 -0.77 -5.45
C GLU A 66 5.06 -0.79 -4.13
N LEU A 67 5.73 -1.89 -3.82
CA LEU A 67 6.62 -1.98 -2.66
C LEU A 67 7.82 -1.04 -2.76
N SER A 68 8.35 -0.82 -3.96
CA SER A 68 9.47 0.10 -4.16
C SER A 68 9.06 1.55 -3.90
N GLU A 69 7.86 1.93 -4.32
CA GLU A 69 7.28 3.25 -4.08
C GLU A 69 6.97 3.45 -2.59
N ALA A 70 6.27 2.48 -1.97
CA ALA A 70 5.93 2.51 -0.55
C ALA A 70 7.15 2.45 0.39
N ASN A 71 8.29 1.91 -0.07
CA ASN A 71 9.51 1.84 0.73
C ASN A 71 10.08 3.23 1.05
N THR A 72 9.85 4.24 0.20
CA THR A 72 10.30 5.61 0.49
C THR A 72 9.56 6.18 1.70
N LEU A 73 8.22 6.13 1.67
CA LEU A 73 7.37 6.55 2.78
C LEU A 73 7.63 5.75 4.05
N TYR A 74 7.85 4.44 3.93
CA TYR A 74 8.22 3.57 5.06
C TYR A 74 9.51 4.02 5.76
N ARG A 75 10.53 4.46 4.99
CA ARG A 75 11.78 4.95 5.57
C ARG A 75 11.58 6.28 6.31
N GLU A 76 10.83 7.19 5.71
CA GLU A 76 10.50 8.48 6.32
C GLU A 76 9.70 8.29 7.62
N ALA A 77 8.69 7.42 7.61
CA ALA A 77 7.91 7.05 8.80
C ALA A 77 8.79 6.50 9.93
N LYS A 78 9.75 5.63 9.60
CA LYS A 78 10.71 5.12 10.58
C LYS A 78 11.58 6.21 11.19
N ASP A 79 12.01 7.18 10.37
CA ASP A 79 12.84 8.28 10.83
C ASP A 79 12.05 9.23 11.75
N VAL A 80 10.76 9.47 11.47
CA VAL A 80 9.85 10.22 12.36
C VAL A 80 9.72 9.54 13.71
N ILE A 81 9.41 8.24 13.73
CA ILE A 81 9.28 7.47 14.98
C ILE A 81 10.60 7.44 15.76
N ALA A 82 11.74 7.31 15.07
CA ALA A 82 13.06 7.31 15.69
C ALA A 82 13.38 8.66 16.34
N LYS A 83 13.13 9.77 15.64
CA LYS A 83 13.31 11.14 16.17
C LYS A 83 12.46 11.38 17.42
N GLN A 84 11.20 10.91 17.41
CA GLN A 84 10.32 11.08 18.55
C GLN A 84 10.77 10.28 19.78
N LYS A 85 11.25 9.05 19.57
CA LYS A 85 11.84 8.24 20.65
C LYS A 85 13.04 8.92 21.30
N LEU A 86 13.94 9.50 20.49
CA LEU A 86 15.10 10.25 20.98
C LEU A 86 14.70 11.50 21.77
N SER A 87 13.73 12.28 21.25
CA SER A 87 13.23 13.47 21.96
C SER A 87 12.59 13.14 23.31
N THR A 88 11.92 11.98 23.40
CA THR A 88 11.26 11.53 24.63
C THR A 88 12.29 11.03 25.65
N SER A 89 13.32 10.30 25.20
CA SER A 89 14.39 9.83 26.09
C SER A 89 15.22 10.98 26.67
N ASP A 90 15.52 11.99 25.87
CA ASP A 90 16.27 13.17 26.33
C ASP A 90 15.47 14.01 27.33
N SER A 91 14.16 14.15 27.12
CA SER A 91 13.23 14.82 28.05
C SER A 91 13.13 14.09 29.39
N THR A 92 13.07 12.75 29.38
CA THR A 92 13.04 11.97 30.63
C THR A 92 14.33 12.11 31.44
N LEU A 93 15.49 12.25 30.80
CA LEU A 93 16.76 12.45 31.50
C LEU A 93 16.89 13.86 32.11
N ALA A 94 16.31 14.88 31.47
CA ALA A 94 16.31 16.25 31.97
C ALA A 94 15.46 16.44 33.24
N SER A 95 14.46 15.58 33.48
CA SER A 95 13.58 15.67 34.66
C SER A 95 14.18 15.10 35.95
N TYR A 96 15.34 14.43 35.90
CA TYR A 96 15.97 13.78 37.06
C TYR A 96 17.18 14.54 37.62
N ASN A 97 17.49 15.75 37.12
CA ASN A 97 18.49 16.66 37.70
C ASN A 97 17.81 17.89 38.29
#